data_AF-A0A8T5YP67-F1
#
_entry.id   AF-A0A8T5YP67-F1
#
_cell.length_a   1.000
_cell.length_b   1.000
_cell.length_c   1.000
_cell.angle_alpha   90.00
_cell.angle_beta   90.00
_cell.angle_gamma   90.00
#
_symmetry.space_group_name_H-M   'P 1'
#
loop_
_entity.id
_entity.type
_entity.pdbx_description
1 polymer ?
#
loop_
_entity_poly.entity_id
_entity_poly.type
_entity_poly.pdbx_seq_one_letter_code
_entity_poly.pdbx_strand_id
1 'polypeptide(L)'
;MAQGLPVSNVVNVDVIMSPRAASGRNFGALLILGPSTIIPVSERIRRYSAAEDIGKDFGVESPEYKAAQVFFSQSPKPQEVFVGRWAKTKGDSEQATPETLEQAV
;
A
#
# COMPACT_ATOMS: atom_id res chain seq x y z
N MET A 1 -2.45 32.38 -57.17
CA MET A 1 -3.26 32.03 -55.99
C MET A 1 -2.82 30.64 -55.55
N ALA A 2 -1.88 30.55 -54.61
CA ALA A 2 -1.45 29.30 -53.96
C ALA A 2 -1.31 29.59 -52.46
N GLN A 3 -1.88 28.68 -51.68
CA GLN A 3 -2.23 28.74 -50.26
C GLN A 3 -1.00 28.84 -49.34
N GLY A 4 -0.85 29.94 -48.60
CA GLY A 4 0.01 29.97 -47.42
C GLY A 4 -0.67 29.23 -46.28
N LEU A 5 -0.22 28.00 -45.98
CA LEU A 5 -0.67 27.29 -44.79
C LEU A 5 -0.35 28.13 -43.54
N PRO A 6 -1.31 28.37 -42.63
CA PRO A 6 -1.06 29.19 -41.45
C PRO A 6 0.01 28.53 -40.58
N VAL A 7 1.09 29.28 -40.29
CA VAL A 7 2.25 28.80 -39.51
C VAL A 7 1.97 28.65 -38.02
N SER A 8 0.72 28.91 -37.60
CA SER A 8 0.25 28.77 -36.21
C SER A 8 0.26 27.32 -35.69
N ASN A 9 0.65 26.33 -36.50
CA ASN A 9 0.65 24.91 -36.15
C ASN A 9 2.04 24.30 -35.88
N VAL A 10 3.05 25.06 -35.44
CA VAL A 10 4.40 24.46 -35.23
C VAL A 10 4.97 24.56 -33.83
N VAL A 11 4.39 25.32 -32.89
CA VAL A 11 4.85 25.21 -31.49
C VAL A 11 3.79 25.67 -30.50
N ASN A 12 3.33 24.74 -29.65
CA ASN A 12 2.67 25.07 -28.39
C ASN A 12 3.76 25.21 -27.33
N VAL A 13 3.96 26.41 -26.79
CA VAL A 13 4.96 26.70 -25.74
C VAL A 13 4.21 26.94 -24.44
N ASP A 14 4.15 25.92 -23.58
CA ASP A 14 3.67 26.04 -22.21
C ASP A 14 4.84 26.37 -21.27
N VAL A 15 4.88 27.61 -20.76
CA VAL A 15 5.84 28.02 -19.73
C VAL A 15 5.21 27.82 -18.36
N ILE A 16 5.57 26.73 -17.71
CA ILE A 16 5.13 26.41 -16.34
C ILE A 16 6.06 27.15 -15.37
N MET A 17 5.63 28.35 -14.94
CA MET A 17 6.43 29.27 -14.10
C MET A 17 6.46 28.94 -12.60
N SER A 18 5.80 27.86 -12.18
CA SER A 18 5.85 27.38 -10.80
C SER A 18 6.59 26.04 -10.74
N PRO A 19 7.54 25.84 -9.80
CA PRO A 19 8.12 24.52 -9.60
C PRO A 19 6.96 23.57 -9.29
N ARG A 20 6.83 22.50 -10.08
CA ARG A 20 5.96 21.37 -9.76
C ARG A 20 6.29 21.00 -8.32
N ALA A 21 5.38 21.31 -7.39
CA ALA A 21 5.61 21.09 -5.97
C ALA A 21 6.17 19.68 -5.80
N ALA A 22 7.27 19.53 -5.04
CA ALA A 22 7.78 18.21 -4.68
C ALA A 22 6.57 17.39 -4.26
N SER A 23 6.25 16.31 -5.00
CA SER A 23 5.03 15.55 -4.75
C SER A 23 5.05 15.25 -3.27
N GLY A 24 4.10 15.79 -2.51
CA GLY A 24 4.09 15.66 -1.05
C GLY A 24 4.34 14.20 -0.77
N ARG A 25 5.53 13.89 -0.21
CA ARG A 25 5.99 12.52 -0.02
C ARG A 25 4.84 11.80 0.64
N ASN A 26 4.20 10.89 -0.10
CA ASN A 26 2.94 10.27 0.28
C ASN A 26 3.06 9.95 1.77
N PHE A 27 2.25 10.59 2.62
CA PHE A 27 2.38 10.44 4.07
C PHE A 27 2.47 8.93 4.35
N GLY A 28 3.56 8.51 5.00
CA GLY A 28 4.11 7.16 4.90
C GLY A 28 3.04 6.07 4.87
N ALA A 29 3.19 5.13 3.95
CA ALA A 29 2.16 4.14 3.69
C ALA A 29 1.70 3.45 4.99
N LEU A 30 0.39 3.50 5.25
CA LEU A 30 -0.21 2.97 6.46
C LEU A 30 -0.01 1.44 6.49
N LEU A 31 0.41 0.92 7.65
CA LEU A 31 0.43 -0.51 7.93
C LEU A 31 -0.67 -0.86 8.95
N ILE A 32 -1.63 -1.69 8.54
CA ILE A 32 -2.66 -2.28 9.41
C ILE A 32 -2.16 -3.66 9.83
N LEU A 33 -1.93 -3.86 11.13
CA LEU A 33 -1.48 -5.13 11.69
C LEU A 33 -2.65 -5.89 12.32
N GLY A 34 -2.81 -7.15 11.93
CA GLY A 34 -3.87 -8.03 12.43
C GLY A 34 -3.39 -9.45 12.72
N PRO A 35 -4.09 -10.20 13.59
CA PRO A 35 -3.74 -11.58 13.94
C PRO A 35 -4.23 -12.60 12.88
N SER A 36 -4.92 -12.15 11.82
CA SER A 36 -5.50 -13.01 10.80
C SER A 36 -4.44 -13.88 10.08
N THR A 37 -4.78 -15.15 9.84
CA THR A 37 -3.87 -16.16 9.28
C THR A 37 -3.83 -16.20 7.76
N ILE A 38 -4.59 -15.34 7.08
CA ILE A 38 -4.73 -15.28 5.61
C ILE A 38 -3.41 -14.93 4.93
N ILE A 39 -2.64 -13.99 5.49
CA ILE A 39 -1.29 -13.69 4.99
C ILE A 39 -0.32 -14.73 5.57
N PRO A 40 0.46 -15.45 4.74
CA PRO A 40 1.46 -16.37 5.23
C PRO A 40 2.59 -15.60 5.92
N VAL A 41 3.20 -16.24 6.93
CA VAL A 41 4.36 -15.71 7.67
C VAL A 41 5.61 -15.48 6.81
N SER A 42 5.67 -16.08 5.62
CA SER A 42 6.74 -15.83 4.64
C SER A 42 6.56 -14.49 3.93
N GLU A 43 5.32 -14.13 3.59
CA GLU A 43 5.00 -12.84 2.97
C GLU A 43 4.98 -11.71 4.00
N ARG A 44 4.43 -11.97 5.21
CA ARG A 44 4.25 -11.06 6.37
C ARG A 44 3.47 -9.78 6.14
N ILE A 45 3.64 -9.12 4.99
CA ILE A 45 3.06 -7.83 4.64
C ILE A 45 2.61 -7.89 3.19
N ARG A 46 1.34 -7.61 2.94
CA ARG A 46 0.78 -7.50 1.59
C ARG A 46 0.29 -6.08 1.36
N ARG A 47 0.52 -5.56 0.14
CA ARG A 47 0.04 -4.25 -0.29
C ARG A 47 -1.32 -4.38 -0.97
N TYR A 48 -2.23 -3.48 -0.62
CA TYR A 48 -3.54 -3.33 -1.24
C TYR A 48 -3.75 -1.90 -1.73
N SER A 49 -4.42 -1.75 -2.86
CA SER A 49 -4.80 -0.46 -3.45
C SER A 49 -6.24 -0.04 -3.15
N ALA A 50 -7.05 -0.96 -2.62
CA ALA A 50 -8.48 -0.77 -2.41
C ALA A 50 -8.99 -1.57 -1.20
N ALA A 51 -10.02 -1.08 -0.51
CA ALA A 51 -10.62 -1.78 0.62
C ALA A 51 -11.31 -3.08 0.18
N GLU A 52 -11.87 -3.08 -1.03
CA GLU A 52 -12.61 -4.19 -1.61
C GLU A 52 -11.72 -5.43 -1.80
N ASP A 53 -10.45 -5.24 -2.14
CA ASP A 53 -9.50 -6.35 -2.29
C ASP A 53 -9.12 -6.96 -0.93
N ILE A 54 -9.06 -6.14 0.12
CA ILE A 54 -8.92 -6.64 1.50
C ILE A 54 -10.19 -7.39 1.91
N GLY A 55 -11.37 -6.91 1.52
CA GLY A 55 -12.63 -7.58 1.81
C GLY A 55 -12.79 -8.94 1.13
N LYS A 56 -12.20 -9.13 -0.07
CA LYS A 56 -12.17 -10.44 -0.75
C LYS A 56 -11.25 -11.43 -0.03
N ASP A 57 -10.10 -10.97 0.46
CA ASP A 57 -9.10 -11.83 1.09
C ASP A 57 -9.45 -12.15 2.56
N PHE A 58 -9.84 -11.14 3.35
CA PHE A 58 -10.08 -11.27 4.79
C PHE A 58 -11.55 -11.38 5.18
N GLY A 59 -12.48 -11.05 4.27
CA GLY A 59 -13.90 -10.94 4.55
C GLY A 59 -14.30 -9.58 5.14
N VAL A 60 -15.55 -9.19 4.95
CA VAL A 60 -16.10 -7.88 5.36
C VAL A 60 -16.26 -7.72 6.89
N GLU A 61 -16.27 -8.82 7.63
CA GLU A 61 -16.36 -8.79 9.09
C GLU A 61 -15.01 -8.59 9.79
N SER A 62 -13.91 -8.75 9.05
CA SER A 62 -12.56 -8.67 9.59
C SER A 62 -12.24 -7.27 10.13
N PRO A 63 -11.49 -7.19 11.25
CA PRO A 63 -11.03 -5.91 11.78
C PRO A 63 -10.09 -5.18 10.78
N GLU A 64 -9.35 -5.92 9.96
CA GLU A 64 -8.47 -5.39 8.92
C GLU A 64 -9.26 -4.67 7.82
N TYR A 65 -10.39 -5.24 7.37
CA TYR A 65 -11.27 -4.60 6.39
C TYR A 65 -11.93 -3.34 6.95
N LYS A 66 -12.44 -3.39 8.20
CA LYS A 66 -13.07 -2.24 8.86
C LYS A 66 -12.08 -1.07 9.03
N ALA A 67 -10.82 -1.36 9.39
CA ALA A 67 -9.77 -0.35 9.46
C ALA A 67 -9.41 0.22 8.08
N ALA A 68 -9.30 -0.62 7.06
CA ALA A 68 -9.04 -0.19 5.69
C ALA A 68 -10.17 0.69 5.13
N GLN A 69 -11.43 0.39 5.43
CA GLN A 69 -12.57 1.19 5.02
C GLN A 69 -12.50 2.62 5.56
N VAL A 70 -12.15 2.79 6.83
CA VAL A 70 -11.96 4.12 7.45
C VAL A 70 -10.77 4.84 6.81
N PHE A 71 -9.68 4.12 6.52
CA PHE A 71 -8.50 4.71 5.90
C PHE A 71 -8.77 5.22 4.47
N PHE A 72 -9.43 4.42 3.64
CA PHE A 72 -9.76 4.81 2.26
C PHE A 72 -10.90 5.83 2.15
N SER A 73 -11.58 6.14 3.26
CA SER A 73 -12.62 7.17 3.34
C SER A 73 -12.06 8.58 3.60
N GLN A 74 -10.74 8.72 3.76
CA GLN A 74 -10.08 10.01 3.93
C GLN A 74 -10.01 10.77 2.59
N SER A 75 -9.99 12.11 2.65
CA SER A 75 -9.79 12.99 1.49
C SER A 75 -8.56 13.88 1.74
N PRO A 76 -7.50 13.81 0.92
CA PRO A 76 -7.35 13.03 -0.32
C PRO A 76 -7.32 11.51 -0.11
N LYS A 77 -7.90 10.75 -1.04
CA LYS A 77 -7.96 9.28 -0.94
C LYS A 77 -6.55 8.67 -1.00
N PRO A 78 -6.16 7.85 -0.02
CA PRO A 78 -4.89 7.11 -0.07
C PRO A 78 -4.81 6.18 -1.28
N GLN A 79 -3.62 6.03 -1.85
CA GLN A 79 -3.38 5.16 -3.01
C GLN A 79 -3.01 3.71 -2.64
N GLU A 80 -2.46 3.51 -1.45
CA GLU A 80 -1.99 2.21 -0.99
C GLU A 80 -2.11 2.07 0.53
N VAL A 81 -2.38 0.86 0.99
CA VAL A 81 -2.32 0.43 2.38
C VAL A 81 -1.59 -0.91 2.45
N PHE A 82 -0.79 -1.10 3.49
CA PHE A 82 -0.17 -2.38 3.79
C PHE A 82 -0.97 -3.08 4.88
N VAL A 83 -1.22 -4.38 4.71
CA VAL A 83 -1.80 -5.23 5.75
C VAL A 83 -0.73 -6.24 6.16
N GLY A 84 -0.42 -6.29 7.45
CA GLY A 84 0.60 -7.15 8.01
C GLY A 84 0.01 -8.20 8.95
N ARG A 85 0.57 -9.41 8.93
CA ARG A 85 0.25 -10.45 9.91
C ARG A 85 1.10 -10.29 11.16
N TRP A 86 0.45 -10.23 12.31
CA TRP A 86 1.09 -10.37 13.61
C TRP A 86 1.00 -11.81 14.11
N ALA A 87 2.14 -12.52 14.13
CA ALA A 87 2.23 -13.85 14.72
C ALA A 87 2.41 -13.75 16.24
N LYS A 88 1.32 -13.87 17.00
CA LYS A 88 1.32 -13.77 18.47
C LYS A 88 1.85 -15.04 19.17
N THR A 89 1.86 -16.18 18.48
CA THR A 89 2.25 -17.49 19.04
C THR A 89 3.47 -18.04 18.31
N LYS A 90 4.48 -18.52 19.07
CA LYS A 90 5.77 -19.05 18.56
C LYS A 90 5.64 -20.22 17.56
N GLY A 91 4.47 -20.85 17.45
CA GLY A 91 4.22 -22.02 16.59
C GLY A 91 3.90 -21.71 15.13
N ASP A 92 3.64 -20.44 14.79
CA ASP A 92 3.38 -20.02 13.41
C ASP A 92 4.66 -19.60 12.68
N SER A 93 5.84 -19.80 13.27
CA SER A 93 7.10 -19.65 12.55
C SER A 93 7.34 -20.93 11.75
N GLU A 94 7.45 -20.79 10.43
CA GLU A 94 8.04 -21.81 9.57
C GLU A 94 9.40 -22.20 10.17
N GLN A 95 9.42 -23.35 10.85
CA GLN A 95 10.59 -24.05 11.40
C GLN A 95 11.67 -23.14 11.99
N ALA A 96 11.35 -22.38 13.04
CA ALA A 96 12.38 -21.99 13.99
C ALA A 96 12.54 -23.13 14.99
N THR A 97 13.52 -24.02 14.75
CA THR A 97 13.98 -24.97 15.77
C THR A 97 14.22 -24.17 17.05
N PRO A 98 13.54 -24.47 18.17
CA PRO A 98 13.74 -23.72 19.39
C PRO A 98 15.13 -24.09 19.91
N GLU A 99 16.12 -23.22 19.67
CA GLU A 99 17.41 -23.32 20.34
C GLU A 99 17.14 -23.25 21.85
N THR A 100 17.28 -24.40 22.49
CA THR A 100 17.04 -24.60 23.91
C THR A 100 18.29 -24.15 24.63
N LEU A 101 18.13 -23.36 25.69
CA LEU A 101 19.20 -22.67 26.46
C LEU A 101 20.20 -23.61 27.16
N GLU A 102 20.18 -24.91 26.89
CA GLU A 102 21.03 -25.95 27.49
C GLU A 102 22.32 -26.22 26.69
N GLN A 103 22.51 -25.57 25.53
CA GLN A 103 23.77 -25.68 24.75
C GLN A 103 24.76 -24.53 25.01
N ALA A 104 24.48 -23.67 26.01
CA ALA A 104 25.32 -22.53 26.36
C ALA A 104 26.11 -22.69 27.68
N VAL A 105 26.27 -23.94 28.17
CA VAL A 105 27.19 -24.30 29.27
C VAL A 105 28.09 -25.45 28.85
#